data_AF-A0A5C0ZRP0-F1
#
_entry.id   AF-A0A5C0ZRP0-F1
#
_cell.length_a   1.000
_cell.length_b   1.000
_cell.length_c   1.000
_cell.angle_alpha   90.00
_cell.angle_beta   90.00
_cell.angle_gamma   90.00
#
_symmetry.space_group_name_H-M   'P 1'
#
loop_
_entity.id
_entity.type
_entity.pdbx_description
1 polymer ?
#
loop_
_entity_poly.entity_id
_entity_poly.type
_entity_poly.pdbx_seq_one_letter_code
_entity_poly.pdbx_strand_id
1 'polypeptide(L)'
;MQDPITLTSVAEFHKTFKHPILEDPTIPSEQRCKLRVSLIAEELKELEEAIQNNDIVEVADALCDIQYVLSGAILEFGLAEKFKTLFDEVQRSNMSKACKSIEEAEATVLHYKNKGVDCFYEQQEDLYLVYRTEDRKTLKSINYSPANLKGIIES
;
A
#
# COMPACT_ATOMS: atom_id res chain seq x y z
N MET A 1 9.55 4.93 -15.57
CA MET A 1 9.60 3.85 -14.56
C MET A 1 9.11 2.57 -15.24
N GLN A 2 9.60 1.40 -14.84
CA GLN A 2 9.15 0.11 -15.36
C GLN A 2 8.59 -0.68 -14.17
N ASP A 3 7.36 -1.16 -14.29
CA ASP A 3 6.73 -1.96 -13.24
C ASP A 3 7.15 -3.43 -13.36
N PRO A 4 7.53 -4.09 -12.27
CA PRO A 4 7.81 -5.52 -12.30
C PRO A 4 6.52 -6.33 -12.52
N ILE A 5 6.63 -7.45 -13.24
CA ILE A 5 5.54 -8.43 -13.35
C ILE A 5 5.58 -9.31 -12.09
N THR A 6 4.93 -8.89 -11.01
CA THR A 6 5.05 -9.56 -9.70
C THR A 6 4.13 -10.76 -9.57
N LEU A 7 2.80 -10.55 -9.65
CA LEU A 7 1.80 -11.58 -9.41
C LEU A 7 1.92 -12.78 -10.38
N THR A 8 2.13 -12.52 -11.67
CA THR A 8 2.25 -13.61 -12.66
C THR A 8 3.50 -14.45 -12.43
N SER A 9 4.64 -13.82 -12.12
CA SER A 9 5.89 -14.55 -11.83
C SER A 9 5.79 -15.38 -10.55
N VAL A 10 5.18 -14.86 -9.48
CA VAL A 10 4.98 -15.64 -8.25
C VAL A 10 3.92 -16.73 -8.42
N ALA A 11 2.91 -16.52 -9.27
CA ALA A 11 1.96 -17.57 -9.63
C ALA A 11 2.65 -18.74 -10.37
N GLU A 12 3.62 -18.46 -11.23
CA GLU A 12 4.45 -19.49 -11.88
C GLU A 12 5.28 -20.26 -10.84
N PHE A 13 5.88 -19.56 -9.88
CA PHE A 13 6.57 -20.20 -8.74
C PHE A 13 5.63 -21.12 -7.96
N HIS A 14 4.46 -20.63 -7.54
CA HIS A 14 3.47 -21.44 -6.82
C HIS A 14 3.05 -22.69 -7.61
N LYS A 15 2.81 -22.58 -8.92
CA LYS A 15 2.48 -23.72 -9.80
C LYS A 15 3.62 -24.74 -9.90
N THR A 16 4.86 -24.26 -9.96
CA THR A 16 6.07 -25.08 -10.06
C THR A 16 6.32 -25.85 -8.77
N PHE A 17 6.31 -25.15 -7.63
CA PHE A 17 6.61 -25.69 -6.30
C PHE A 17 5.38 -26.22 -5.54
N LYS A 18 4.22 -26.30 -6.22
CA LYS A 18 2.97 -26.86 -5.68
C LYS A 18 2.46 -26.15 -4.43
N HIS A 19 2.59 -24.82 -4.40
CA HIS A 19 1.95 -23.98 -3.39
C HIS A 19 0.52 -23.60 -3.81
N PRO A 20 -0.38 -23.35 -2.86
CA PRO A 20 -1.77 -23.02 -3.18
C PRO A 20 -1.88 -21.71 -3.97
N ILE A 21 -2.85 -21.68 -4.87
CA ILE A 21 -3.39 -20.47 -5.50
C ILE A 21 -4.90 -20.65 -5.42
N LEU A 22 -5.59 -19.75 -4.72
CA LEU A 22 -7.04 -19.80 -4.65
C LEU A 22 -7.64 -18.98 -5.79
N GLU A 23 -8.75 -19.44 -6.34
CA GLU A 23 -9.41 -18.76 -7.46
C GLU A 23 -10.28 -17.61 -6.97
N ASP A 24 -10.95 -17.80 -5.83
CA ASP A 24 -11.89 -16.84 -5.24
C ASP A 24 -11.38 -16.25 -3.92
N PRO A 25 -11.71 -14.96 -3.62
CA PRO A 25 -11.37 -14.32 -2.36
C PRO A 25 -11.78 -15.16 -1.14
N THR A 26 -10.79 -15.67 -0.41
CA THR A 26 -11.02 -16.66 0.64
C THR A 26 -10.01 -16.48 1.76
N ILE A 27 -10.44 -16.73 3.00
CA ILE A 27 -9.51 -16.89 4.13
C ILE A 27 -9.06 -18.36 4.16
N PRO A 28 -7.78 -18.68 3.89
CA PRO A 28 -7.30 -20.06 3.90
C PRO A 28 -7.20 -20.59 5.35
N SER A 29 -6.66 -21.79 5.53
CA SER A 29 -6.49 -22.36 6.87
C SER A 29 -5.61 -21.48 7.76
N GLU A 30 -5.84 -21.52 9.07
CA GLU A 30 -5.07 -20.75 10.04
C GLU A 30 -3.55 -20.95 9.90
N GLN A 31 -3.11 -22.17 9.60
CA GLN A 31 -1.71 -22.48 9.35
C GLN A 31 -1.15 -21.74 8.12
N ARG A 32 -1.92 -21.65 7.02
CA ARG A 32 -1.51 -20.88 5.83
C ARG A 32 -1.48 -19.39 6.11
N CYS A 33 -2.49 -18.86 6.81
CA CYS A 33 -2.52 -17.46 7.24
C CYS A 33 -1.28 -17.12 8.09
N LYS A 34 -0.95 -17.96 9.08
CA LYS A 34 0.24 -17.78 9.93
C LYS A 34 1.53 -17.81 9.12
N LEU A 35 1.66 -18.73 8.17
CA LEU A 35 2.83 -18.79 7.29
C LEU A 35 2.98 -17.52 6.45
N ARG A 36 1.88 -17.01 5.85
CA ARG A 36 1.96 -15.80 5.02
C ARG A 36 2.35 -14.57 5.84
N VAL A 37 1.80 -14.44 7.05
CA VAL A 37 2.19 -13.36 7.98
C VAL A 37 3.63 -13.50 8.43
N SER A 38 4.10 -14.72 8.76
CA SER A 38 5.47 -14.92 9.23
C SER A 38 6.50 -14.57 8.15
N LEU A 39 6.26 -14.97 6.90
CA LEU A 39 7.15 -14.64 5.79
C LEU A 39 7.24 -13.12 5.58
N ILE A 40 6.12 -12.40 5.54
CA ILE A 40 6.14 -10.93 5.43
C ILE A 40 6.87 -10.27 6.61
N ALA A 41 6.68 -10.80 7.82
CA ALA A 41 7.34 -10.27 9.02
C ALA A 41 8.85 -10.53 9.04
N GLU A 42 9.30 -11.66 8.48
CA GLU A 42 10.70 -12.00 8.30
C GLU A 42 11.39 -10.99 7.39
N GLU A 43 10.87 -10.78 6.16
CA GLU A 43 11.48 -9.84 5.21
C GLU A 43 11.44 -8.38 5.70
N LEU A 44 10.41 -8.01 6.48
CA LEU A 44 10.35 -6.68 7.11
C LEU A 44 11.48 -6.50 8.13
N LYS A 45 11.81 -7.53 8.90
CA LYS A 45 12.92 -7.47 9.88
C LYS A 45 14.25 -7.33 9.16
N GLU A 46 14.44 -8.03 8.04
CA GLU A 46 15.64 -7.90 7.21
C GLU A 46 15.78 -6.48 6.64
N LEU A 47 14.68 -5.88 6.18
CA LEU A 47 14.66 -4.48 5.76
C LEU A 47 15.07 -3.53 6.90
N GLU A 48 14.56 -3.73 8.11
CA GLU A 48 14.92 -2.91 9.28
C GLU A 48 16.42 -3.02 9.60
N GLU A 49 16.98 -4.23 9.57
CA GLU A 49 18.40 -4.49 9.79
C GLU A 49 19.27 -3.85 8.69
N ALA A 50 18.89 -3.99 7.43
CA ALA A 50 19.59 -3.40 6.29
C ALA A 50 19.63 -1.87 6.36
N ILE A 51 18.53 -1.23 6.77
CA ILE A 51 18.46 0.22 7.01
C ILE A 51 19.40 0.62 8.15
N GLN A 52 19.37 -0.10 9.28
CA GLN A 52 20.24 0.17 10.42
C GLN A 52 21.73 0.08 10.06
N ASN A 53 22.07 -0.86 9.18
CA ASN A 53 23.43 -1.06 8.68
C ASN A 53 23.82 -0.10 7.54
N ASN A 54 22.88 0.74 7.07
CA ASN A 54 23.07 1.63 5.93
C ASN A 54 23.56 0.89 4.67
N ASP A 55 23.00 -0.31 4.43
CA ASP A 55 23.36 -1.18 3.32
C ASP A 55 22.27 -1.16 2.23
N ILE A 56 22.54 -0.44 1.14
CA ILE A 56 21.58 -0.27 0.04
C ILE A 56 21.35 -1.56 -0.76
N VAL A 57 22.31 -2.49 -0.76
CA VAL A 57 22.18 -3.76 -1.48
C VAL A 57 21.19 -4.66 -0.74
N GLU A 58 21.37 -4.80 0.57
CA GLU A 58 20.45 -5.58 1.43
C GLU A 58 19.07 -4.92 1.52
N VAL A 59 18.98 -3.58 1.47
CA VAL A 59 17.68 -2.88 1.36
C VAL A 59 16.98 -3.25 0.04
N ALA A 60 17.71 -3.33 -1.07
CA ALA A 60 17.13 -3.69 -2.35
C ALA A 60 16.66 -5.15 -2.37
N ASP A 61 17.41 -6.05 -1.74
CA ASP A 61 17.09 -7.47 -1.59
C ASP A 61 15.79 -7.64 -0.78
N ALA A 62 15.76 -7.11 0.44
CA ALA A 62 14.59 -7.20 1.33
C ALA A 62 13.33 -6.58 0.70
N LEU A 63 13.44 -5.47 -0.05
CA LEU A 63 12.30 -4.89 -0.76
C LEU A 63 11.78 -5.80 -1.89
N CYS A 64 12.67 -6.49 -2.61
CA CYS A 64 12.28 -7.47 -3.62
C CYS A 64 11.58 -8.67 -2.97
N ASP A 65 12.10 -9.15 -1.84
CA ASP A 65 11.55 -10.31 -1.15
C ASP A 65 10.20 -9.99 -0.48
N ILE A 66 10.04 -8.82 0.15
CA ILE A 66 8.74 -8.31 0.62
C ILE A 66 7.72 -8.35 -0.53
N GLN A 67 8.07 -7.83 -1.71
CA GLN A 67 7.19 -7.84 -2.86
C GLN A 67 6.86 -9.28 -3.30
N TYR A 68 7.83 -10.19 -3.26
CA TYR A 68 7.64 -11.58 -3.64
C TYR A 68 6.69 -12.32 -2.68
N VAL A 69 6.92 -12.22 -1.37
CA VAL A 69 6.08 -12.88 -0.35
C VAL A 69 4.69 -12.24 -0.26
N LEU A 70 4.57 -10.94 -0.52
CA LEU A 70 3.29 -10.24 -0.66
C LEU A 70 2.48 -10.80 -1.84
N SER A 71 3.10 -10.96 -3.00
CA SER A 71 2.45 -11.59 -4.16
C SER A 71 2.01 -13.03 -3.86
N GLY A 72 2.80 -13.79 -3.11
CA GLY A 72 2.42 -15.12 -2.64
C GLY A 72 1.20 -15.10 -1.70
N ALA A 73 1.09 -14.11 -0.82
CA ALA A 73 -0.10 -13.91 0.01
C ALA A 73 -1.33 -13.58 -0.83
N ILE A 74 -1.23 -12.64 -1.77
CA ILE A 74 -2.35 -12.27 -2.65
C ILE A 74 -2.93 -13.50 -3.38
N LEU A 75 -2.07 -14.38 -3.87
CA LEU A 75 -2.46 -15.64 -4.53
C LEU A 75 -3.15 -16.61 -3.56
N GLU A 76 -2.64 -16.76 -2.34
CA GLU A 76 -3.21 -17.69 -1.35
C GLU A 76 -4.49 -17.20 -0.67
N PHE A 77 -4.78 -15.91 -0.74
CA PHE A 77 -6.07 -15.33 -0.35
C PHE A 77 -7.06 -15.24 -1.51
N GLY A 78 -6.69 -15.73 -2.71
CA GLY A 78 -7.57 -15.75 -3.88
C GLY A 78 -7.92 -14.37 -4.42
N LEU A 79 -6.99 -13.41 -4.29
CA LEU A 79 -7.21 -12.03 -4.67
C LEU A 79 -6.63 -11.69 -6.04
N ALA A 80 -5.96 -12.62 -6.73
CA ALA A 80 -5.18 -12.36 -7.95
C ALA A 80 -5.96 -11.56 -9.02
N GLU A 81 -7.16 -12.03 -9.38
CA GLU A 81 -7.99 -11.40 -10.42
C GLU A 81 -8.55 -10.03 -10.02
N LYS A 82 -8.68 -9.77 -8.71
CA LYS A 82 -9.22 -8.51 -8.18
C LYS A 82 -8.14 -7.54 -7.71
N PHE A 83 -6.90 -7.99 -7.53
CA PHE A 83 -5.85 -7.23 -6.84
C PHE A 83 -5.50 -5.94 -7.58
N LYS A 84 -5.45 -5.98 -8.91
CA LYS A 84 -5.22 -4.77 -9.72
C LYS A 84 -6.30 -3.71 -9.42
N THR A 85 -7.56 -4.08 -9.46
CA THR A 85 -8.69 -3.18 -9.18
C THR A 85 -8.66 -2.65 -7.75
N LEU A 86 -8.32 -3.51 -6.78
CA LEU A 86 -8.14 -3.11 -5.37
C LEU A 86 -7.01 -2.08 -5.22
N PHE A 87 -5.86 -2.33 -5.84
CA PHE A 87 -4.71 -1.43 -5.80
C PHE A 87 -5.03 -0.08 -6.47
N ASP A 88 -5.64 -0.11 -7.65
CA ASP A 88 -6.05 1.09 -8.38
C ASP A 88 -7.05 1.94 -7.58
N GLU A 89 -7.97 1.29 -6.84
CA GLU A 89 -8.92 1.99 -5.97
C GLU A 89 -8.24 2.61 -4.73
N VAL A 90 -7.27 1.92 -4.14
CA VAL A 90 -6.42 2.51 -3.09
C VAL A 90 -5.64 3.70 -3.64
N GLN A 91 -5.08 3.59 -4.84
CA GLN A 91 -4.34 4.67 -5.48
C GLN A 91 -5.23 5.87 -5.78
N ARG A 92 -6.42 5.67 -6.36
CA ARG A 92 -7.42 6.72 -6.57
C ARG A 92 -7.77 7.44 -5.26
N SER A 93 -8.06 6.67 -4.21
CA SER A 93 -8.34 7.20 -2.87
C SER A 93 -7.15 8.00 -2.32
N ASN A 94 -5.92 7.48 -2.47
CA ASN A 94 -4.70 8.17 -2.02
C ASN A 94 -4.47 9.49 -2.76
N MET A 95 -4.67 9.52 -4.07
CA MET A 95 -4.54 10.75 -4.87
C MET A 95 -5.62 11.78 -4.53
N SER A 96 -6.79 11.36 -4.05
CA SER A 96 -7.84 12.28 -3.57
C SER A 96 -7.50 13.04 -2.28
N LYS A 97 -6.33 12.76 -1.67
CA LYS A 97 -5.84 13.54 -0.52
C LYS A 97 -5.37 14.94 -0.91
N ALA A 98 -4.95 15.14 -2.17
CA ALA A 98 -4.53 16.44 -2.67
C ALA A 98 -5.73 17.38 -2.82
N CYS A 99 -5.54 18.65 -2.47
CA CYS A 99 -6.51 19.72 -2.70
C CYS A 99 -6.34 20.28 -4.12
N LYS A 100 -7.44 20.67 -4.77
CA LYS A 100 -7.46 21.19 -6.14
C LYS A 100 -7.46 22.71 -6.23
N SER A 101 -7.65 23.40 -5.10
CA SER A 101 -7.62 24.86 -5.03
C SER A 101 -7.03 25.34 -3.70
N ILE A 102 -6.67 26.63 -3.67
CA ILE A 102 -6.18 27.29 -2.46
C ILE A 102 -7.25 27.25 -1.38
N GLU A 103 -8.50 27.53 -1.73
CA GLU A 103 -9.62 27.56 -0.79
C GLU A 103 -9.82 26.20 -0.11
N GLU A 104 -9.68 25.10 -0.87
CA GLU A 104 -9.75 23.75 -0.33
C GLU A 104 -8.56 23.43 0.60
N ALA A 105 -7.36 23.88 0.25
CA ALA A 105 -6.16 23.69 1.07
C ALA A 105 -6.24 24.47 2.39
N GLU A 106 -6.66 25.73 2.34
CA GLU A 106 -6.88 26.58 3.52
C GLU A 106 -7.96 25.99 4.44
N ALA A 107 -9.09 25.56 3.87
CA ALA A 107 -10.15 24.89 4.62
C ALA A 107 -9.68 23.57 5.25
N THR A 108 -8.81 22.83 4.56
CA THR A 108 -8.21 21.60 5.09
C THR A 108 -7.24 21.89 6.24
N VAL A 109 -6.37 22.89 6.11
CA VAL A 109 -5.50 23.31 7.22
C VAL A 109 -6.32 23.75 8.42
N LEU A 110 -7.37 24.55 8.21
CA LEU A 110 -8.27 24.98 9.29
C LEU A 110 -8.96 23.79 9.97
N HIS A 111 -9.42 22.80 9.18
CA HIS A 111 -10.02 21.58 9.69
C HIS A 111 -9.09 20.82 10.66
N TYR A 112 -7.81 20.69 10.33
CA TYR A 112 -6.83 20.02 11.17
C TYR A 112 -6.38 20.87 12.36
N LYS A 113 -6.21 22.18 12.18
CA LYS A 113 -5.92 23.10 13.28
C LYS A 113 -7.00 23.07 14.37
N ASN A 114 -8.28 23.00 13.97
CA ASN A 114 -9.40 22.84 14.90
C ASN A 114 -9.39 21.51 15.68
N LYS A 115 -8.62 20.52 15.20
CA LYS A 115 -8.41 19.23 15.87
C LYS A 115 -7.09 19.18 16.65
N GLY A 116 -6.39 20.30 16.79
CA GLY A 116 -5.10 20.38 17.46
C GLY A 116 -3.93 19.78 16.66
N VAL A 117 -4.09 19.62 15.34
CA VAL A 117 -3.03 19.13 14.45
C VAL A 117 -2.44 20.33 13.70
N ASP A 118 -1.17 20.64 13.98
CA ASP A 118 -0.47 21.67 13.23
C ASP A 118 -0.06 21.15 11.84
N CYS A 119 -0.33 21.98 10.83
CA CYS A 119 -0.14 21.63 9.43
C CYS A 119 -0.08 22.88 8.54
N PHE A 120 0.49 22.68 7.36
CA PHE A 120 0.61 23.68 6.31
C PHE A 120 0.34 23.03 4.95
N TYR A 121 0.19 23.84 3.90
CA TYR A 121 0.10 23.35 2.53
C TYR A 121 1.23 23.91 1.66
N GLU A 122 1.61 23.15 0.64
CA GLU A 122 2.54 23.57 -0.41
C GLU A 122 1.85 23.38 -1.77
N GLN A 123 2.06 24.30 -2.71
CA GLN A 123 1.61 24.13 -4.08
C GLN A 123 2.60 23.23 -4.83
N GLN A 124 2.09 22.22 -5.52
CA GLN A 124 2.86 21.36 -6.42
C GLN A 124 2.10 21.22 -7.74
N GLU A 125 2.63 21.85 -8.79
CA GLU A 125 1.94 21.98 -10.08
C GLU A 125 0.53 22.60 -9.89
N ASP A 126 -0.51 21.89 -10.31
CA ASP A 126 -1.92 22.30 -10.21
C ASP A 126 -2.59 21.83 -8.91
N LEU A 127 -1.85 21.22 -7.99
CA LEU A 127 -2.35 20.67 -6.73
C LEU A 127 -1.80 21.42 -5.52
N TYR A 128 -2.52 21.28 -4.40
CA TYR A 128 -2.13 21.80 -3.10
C TYR A 128 -2.06 20.65 -2.11
N LEU A 129 -0.88 20.40 -1.56
CA LEU A 129 -0.59 19.25 -0.73
C LEU A 129 -0.51 19.69 0.73
N VAL A 130 -1.33 19.09 1.59
CA VAL A 130 -1.37 19.42 3.01
C VAL A 130 -0.50 18.44 3.79
N TYR A 131 0.43 18.98 4.58
CA TYR A 131 1.39 18.21 5.37
C TYR A 131 1.27 18.53 6.85
N ARG A 132 1.42 17.50 7.68
CA ARG A 132 1.62 17.68 9.12
C ARG A 132 3.00 18.24 9.39
N THR A 133 3.10 19.23 10.29
CA THR A 133 4.37 19.93 10.55
C THR A 133 5.46 19.02 11.12
N GLU A 134 5.10 18.07 11.99
CA GLU A 134 6.02 17.21 12.73
C GLU A 134 6.88 16.29 11.84
N ASP A 135 6.27 15.64 10.84
CA ASP A 135 6.89 14.55 10.07
C ASP A 135 6.65 14.65 8.57
N ARG A 136 6.07 15.78 8.11
CA ARG A 136 5.65 16.01 6.72
C ARG A 136 4.74 14.91 6.16
N LYS A 137 4.01 14.20 7.03
CA LYS A 137 3.02 13.22 6.59
C LYS A 137 1.90 13.91 5.81
N THR A 138 1.57 13.37 4.64
CA THR A 138 0.43 13.82 3.84
C THR A 138 -0.87 13.65 4.63
N LEU A 139 -1.60 14.75 4.78
CA LEU A 139 -2.92 14.79 5.38
C LEU A 139 -4.01 14.67 4.30
N LYS A 140 -5.22 14.33 4.72
CA LYS A 140 -6.35 14.10 3.81
C LYS A 140 -7.07 15.43 3.58
N SER A 141 -7.29 15.81 2.32
CA SER A 141 -8.23 16.89 1.98
C SER A 141 -9.58 16.71 2.68
N ILE A 142 -10.27 17.81 2.98
CA ILE A 142 -11.67 17.78 3.41
C ILE A 142 -12.61 17.10 2.39
N ASN A 143 -12.24 17.07 1.11
CA ASN A 143 -12.97 16.37 0.05
C ASN A 143 -12.39 14.98 -0.27
N TYR A 144 -11.54 14.44 0.62
CA TYR A 144 -10.98 13.10 0.48
C TYR A 144 -12.07 12.05 0.25
N SER A 145 -11.82 11.18 -0.72
CA SER A 145 -12.72 10.09 -1.08
C SER A 145 -12.11 8.75 -0.65
N PRO A 146 -12.70 8.05 0.35
CA PRO A 146 -12.18 6.78 0.84
C PRO A 146 -12.27 5.67 -0.21
N ALA A 147 -11.33 4.72 -0.15
CA ALA A 147 -11.33 3.53 -0.98
C ALA A 147 -12.55 2.63 -0.69
N ASN A 148 -13.25 2.19 -1.74
CA ASN A 148 -14.37 1.23 -1.64
C ASN A 148 -13.92 -0.20 -1.98
N LEU A 149 -13.11 -0.81 -1.11
CA LEU A 149 -12.62 -2.18 -1.32
C LEU A 149 -13.73 -3.23 -1.17
N LYS A 150 -14.70 -2.98 -0.27
CA LYS A 150 -15.83 -3.88 -0.03
C LYS A 150 -16.63 -4.11 -1.31
N GLY A 151 -16.95 -3.04 -2.04
CA GLY A 151 -17.68 -3.14 -3.30
C GLY A 151 -16.95 -3.95 -4.38
N ILE A 152 -15.61 -3.97 -4.37
CA ILE A 152 -14.78 -4.75 -5.32
C ILE A 152 -14.73 -6.23 -4.92
N ILE A 153 -14.67 -6.51 -3.61
CA ILE A 153 -14.67 -7.89 -3.10
C ILE A 153 -16.04 -8.54 -3.33
N GLU A 154 -17.14 -7.81 -3.14
CA GLU A 154 -18.52 -8.32 -3.23
C GLU A 154 -19.11 -8.32 -4.65
N SER A 155 -18.40 -7.79 -5.66
CA SER A 155 -18.84 -7.75 -7.07
C SER A 155 -18.57 -9.02 -7.86
#